data_AF-A0A7S2MLL5-F1
#
_entry.id   AF-A0A7S2MLL5-F1
#
_cell.length_a   1.000
_cell.length_b   1.000
_cell.length_c   1.000
_cell.angle_alpha   90.00
_cell.angle_beta   90.00
_cell.angle_gamma   90.00
#
_symmetry.space_group_name_H-M   'P 1'
#
loop_
_entity.id
_entity.type
_entity.pdbx_description
1 polymer ?
#
loop_
_entity_poly.entity_id
_entity_poly.type
_entity_poly.pdbx_seq_one_letter_code
_entity_poly.pdbx_strand_id
1 'polypeptide(L)'
;PSTEGAVVPFPSSWIRGLPSWGLVRIGDSRTNATGAGVHVYVLDSGIDGRHDEFEGRAVPTLDLARDGTPIECRPDDFDCANDLDGHGTLVASLVGGKTWGSAPGVTLHAVKVLGDGGFGNMM
;
A
#
# COMPACT_ATOMS: atom_id res chain seq x y z
N PRO A 1 -18.35 30.48 26.96
CA PRO A 1 -17.32 31.08 26.07
C PRO A 1 -16.17 30.08 25.88
N SER A 2 -16.18 29.44 24.70
CA SER A 2 -15.26 28.41 24.26
C SER A 2 -13.85 28.95 24.01
N THR A 3 -12.83 28.32 24.60
CA THR A 3 -11.43 28.51 24.20
C THR A 3 -11.18 27.69 22.94
N GLU A 4 -11.22 28.34 21.77
CA GLU A 4 -10.74 27.77 20.52
C GLU A 4 -9.25 27.42 20.68
N GLY A 5 -8.93 26.14 20.53
CA GLY A 5 -7.57 25.65 20.55
C GLY A 5 -6.80 26.21 19.36
N ALA A 6 -5.76 26.99 19.63
CA ALA A 6 -4.87 27.49 18.62
C ALA A 6 -4.21 26.32 17.88
N VAL A 7 -4.55 26.16 16.60
CA VAL A 7 -3.79 25.30 15.69
C VAL A 7 -2.46 26.00 15.43
N VAL A 8 -1.41 25.55 16.10
CA VAL A 8 -0.05 26.01 15.83
C VAL A 8 0.35 25.48 14.45
N PRO A 9 0.66 26.34 13.46
CA PRO A 9 1.05 25.88 12.14
C PRO A 9 2.42 25.20 12.23
N PHE A 10 2.45 23.88 12.02
CA PHE A 10 3.70 23.14 11.94
C PHE A 10 4.42 23.49 10.64
N PRO A 11 5.65 24.01 10.67
CA PRO A 11 6.36 24.32 9.44
C PRO A 11 6.69 23.02 8.70
N SER A 12 6.50 23.01 7.37
CA SER A 12 6.65 21.81 6.51
C SER A 12 8.06 21.19 6.55
N SER A 13 9.07 21.92 7.02
CA SER A 13 10.43 21.43 7.27
C SER A 13 10.55 20.49 8.48
N TRP A 14 9.62 20.53 9.43
CA TRP A 14 9.61 19.66 10.63
C TRP A 14 8.84 18.34 10.41
N ILE A 15 8.11 18.23 9.30
CA ILE A 15 7.35 17.03 8.92
C ILE A 15 8.22 16.08 8.06
N ARG A 16 9.30 16.59 7.44
CA ARG A 16 10.23 15.76 6.69
C ARG A 16 11.11 14.96 7.66
N GLY A 17 10.80 13.67 7.78
CA GLY A 17 11.61 12.70 8.53
C GLY A 17 10.98 12.17 9.82
N LEU A 18 9.76 12.60 10.17
CA LEU A 18 8.98 11.94 11.22
C LEU A 18 8.05 10.90 10.59
N PRO A 19 7.91 9.70 11.19
CA PRO A 19 6.91 8.72 10.75
C PRO A 19 5.54 9.37 10.71
N SER A 20 4.67 8.91 9.79
CA SER A 20 3.30 9.41 9.72
C SER A 20 2.61 9.29 11.09
N TRP A 21 1.61 10.15 11.35
CA TRP A 21 0.89 10.13 12.62
C TRP A 21 0.37 8.72 12.97
N GLY A 22 -0.02 7.93 11.96
CA GLY A 22 -0.51 6.56 12.09
C GLY A 22 0.56 5.61 12.62
N LEU A 23 1.76 5.64 12.03
CA LEU A 23 2.90 4.83 12.48
C LEU A 23 3.27 5.13 13.93
N VAL A 24 3.30 6.41 14.31
CA VAL A 24 3.55 6.82 15.70
C VAL A 24 2.46 6.27 16.64
N ARG A 25 1.19 6.32 16.23
CA ARG A 25 0.05 5.86 17.03
C ARG A 25 0.04 4.35 17.27
N ILE A 26 0.42 3.55 16.27
CA ILE A 26 0.51 2.09 16.41
C ILE A 26 1.81 1.64 17.10
N GLY A 27 2.69 2.58 17.43
CA GLY A 27 3.94 2.29 18.13
C GLY A 27 5.03 1.72 17.23
N ASP A 28 4.95 1.94 15.92
CA ASP A 28 5.91 1.46 14.92
C ASP A 28 7.34 1.94 15.22
N SER A 29 7.48 3.19 15.69
CA SER A 29 8.76 3.77 16.14
C SER A 29 9.42 3.07 17.34
N ARG A 30 8.79 2.04 17.90
CA ARG A 30 9.30 1.24 19.04
C ARG A 30 9.96 -0.06 18.59
N THR A 31 10.00 -0.35 17.29
CA THR A 31 10.60 -1.56 16.72
C THR A 31 11.46 -1.24 15.49
N ASN A 32 12.49 -2.05 15.27
CA ASN A 32 13.29 -2.04 14.03
C ASN A 32 12.93 -3.21 13.10
N ALA A 33 11.86 -3.97 13.44
CA ALA A 33 11.40 -5.07 12.62
C ALA A 33 10.80 -4.54 11.32
N THR A 34 11.33 -4.99 10.19
CA THR A 34 10.88 -4.54 8.87
C THR A 34 9.85 -5.46 8.24
N GLY A 35 9.67 -6.67 8.77
CA GLY A 35 8.88 -7.72 8.12
C GLY A 35 9.60 -8.44 6.98
N ALA A 36 10.93 -8.31 6.86
CA ALA A 36 11.71 -9.05 5.87
C ALA A 36 11.45 -10.57 5.93
N GLY A 37 11.21 -11.18 4.77
CA GLY A 37 10.85 -12.60 4.65
C GLY A 37 9.36 -12.91 4.88
N VAL A 38 8.54 -11.92 5.21
CA VAL A 38 7.08 -12.05 5.29
C VAL A 38 6.45 -11.63 3.96
N HIS A 39 5.44 -12.40 3.56
CA HIS A 39 4.62 -12.16 2.38
C HIS A 39 3.26 -11.63 2.80
N VAL A 40 2.81 -10.52 2.19
CA VAL A 40 1.49 -9.95 2.41
C VAL A 40 0.73 -9.90 1.09
N TYR A 41 -0.44 -10.53 1.05
CA TYR A 41 -1.32 -10.52 -0.12
C TYR A 41 -2.36 -9.43 0.05
N VAL A 42 -2.37 -8.47 -0.87
CA VAL A 42 -3.29 -7.33 -0.85
C VAL A 42 -4.39 -7.61 -1.87
N LEU A 43 -5.59 -7.89 -1.35
CA LEU A 43 -6.79 -8.13 -2.15
C LEU A 43 -7.53 -6.80 -2.32
N ASP A 44 -7.35 -6.15 -3.47
CA ASP A 44 -7.87 -4.79 -3.71
C ASP A 44 -8.02 -4.50 -5.22
N SER A 45 -7.88 -3.25 -5.66
CA SER A 45 -7.86 -2.83 -7.07
C SER A 45 -6.56 -3.19 -7.80
N GLY A 46 -5.62 -3.87 -7.15
CA GLY A 46 -4.30 -4.21 -7.68
C GLY A 46 -3.18 -3.46 -6.95
N ILE A 47 -1.95 -3.56 -7.47
CA ILE A 47 -0.83 -2.71 -7.02
C ILE A 47 -0.05 -2.26 -8.26
N ASP A 48 0.30 -0.98 -8.37
CA ASP A 48 1.32 -0.55 -9.34
C ASP A 48 2.71 -0.99 -8.86
N GLY A 49 3.15 -2.16 -9.32
CA GLY A 49 4.42 -2.77 -8.90
C GLY A 49 5.66 -1.97 -9.26
N ARG A 50 5.53 -0.95 -10.13
CA ARG A 50 6.63 -0.06 -10.52
C ARG A 50 6.77 1.17 -9.62
N HIS A 51 5.84 1.37 -8.69
CA HIS A 51 5.85 2.55 -7.82
C HIS A 51 7.08 2.54 -6.89
N ASP A 52 7.78 3.67 -6.81
CA ASP A 52 9.07 3.80 -6.11
C ASP A 52 9.01 3.40 -4.61
N GLU A 53 7.84 3.53 -3.98
CA GLU A 53 7.62 3.09 -2.59
C GLU A 53 7.88 1.60 -2.36
N PHE A 54 7.75 0.76 -3.38
CA PHE A 54 7.88 -0.68 -3.23
C PHE A 54 9.29 -1.19 -3.51
N GLU A 55 10.14 -0.44 -4.21
CA GLU A 55 11.53 -0.82 -4.53
C GLU A 55 11.64 -2.25 -5.10
N GLY A 56 10.67 -2.66 -5.93
CA GLY A 56 10.60 -4.00 -6.53
C GLY A 56 10.05 -5.10 -5.62
N ARG A 57 9.55 -4.77 -4.41
CA ARG A 57 8.94 -5.74 -3.48
C ARG A 57 7.46 -6.01 -3.74
N ALA A 58 6.83 -5.26 -4.64
CA ALA A 58 5.46 -5.50 -5.09
C ALA A 58 5.48 -6.45 -6.30
N VAL A 59 4.85 -7.61 -6.14
CA VAL A 59 4.85 -8.72 -7.08
C VAL A 59 3.43 -8.95 -7.59
N PRO A 60 3.16 -8.73 -8.90
CA PRO A 60 1.94 -9.18 -9.55
C PRO A 60 1.69 -10.66 -9.26
N THR A 61 0.49 -11.03 -8.80
CA THR A 61 0.21 -12.41 -8.40
C THR A 61 -1.07 -12.96 -9.02
N LEU A 62 -2.20 -12.27 -8.87
CA LEU A 62 -3.49 -12.79 -9.34
C LEU A 62 -4.43 -11.65 -9.76
N ASP A 63 -5.06 -11.80 -10.92
CA ASP A 63 -6.13 -10.90 -11.38
C ASP A 63 -7.44 -11.70 -11.51
N LEU A 64 -8.41 -11.34 -10.67
CA LEU A 64 -9.76 -11.88 -10.67
C LEU A 64 -10.78 -10.89 -11.26
N ALA A 65 -10.36 -9.66 -11.56
CA ALA A 65 -11.26 -8.55 -11.86
C ALA A 65 -11.53 -8.38 -13.36
N ARG A 66 -10.61 -8.81 -14.24
CA ARG A 66 -10.73 -8.53 -15.70
C ARG A 66 -11.91 -9.23 -16.37
N ASP A 67 -12.15 -10.52 -16.13
CA ASP A 67 -13.15 -11.29 -16.91
C ASP A 67 -13.84 -12.42 -16.12
N GLY A 68 -13.84 -12.35 -14.78
CA GLY A 68 -14.44 -13.38 -13.90
C GLY A 68 -13.73 -14.74 -13.92
N THR A 69 -12.66 -14.88 -14.72
CA THR A 69 -11.76 -16.04 -14.72
C THR A 69 -10.46 -15.64 -14.02
N PRO A 70 -9.95 -16.45 -13.07
CA PRO A 70 -8.67 -16.18 -12.43
C PRO A 70 -7.50 -16.20 -13.43
N ILE A 71 -6.71 -15.14 -13.44
CA ILE A 71 -5.46 -15.03 -14.21
C ILE A 71 -4.29 -15.01 -13.22
N GLU A 72 -3.48 -16.05 -13.23
CA GLU A 72 -2.21 -16.07 -12.48
C GLU A 72 -1.18 -15.20 -13.20
N CYS A 73 -0.68 -14.18 -12.52
CA CYS A 73 0.26 -13.24 -13.09
C CYS A 73 1.68 -13.79 -13.05
N ARG A 74 2.45 -13.47 -14.09
CA ARG A 74 3.90 -13.66 -14.06
C ARG A 74 4.51 -12.60 -13.12
N PRO A 75 5.48 -12.93 -12.26
CA PRO A 75 5.98 -12.02 -11.23
C PRO A 75 6.64 -10.74 -11.75
N ASP A 76 6.97 -10.66 -13.03
CA ASP A 76 7.56 -9.51 -13.72
C ASP A 76 6.66 -8.99 -14.87
N ASP A 77 5.40 -9.41 -14.91
CA ASP A 77 4.34 -8.81 -15.73
C ASP A 77 3.54 -7.79 -14.89
N PHE A 78 4.06 -6.57 -14.80
CA PHE A 78 3.44 -5.48 -14.03
C PHE A 78 2.15 -4.93 -14.65
N ASP A 79 1.77 -5.37 -15.85
CA ASP A 79 0.47 -5.02 -16.44
C ASP A 79 -0.65 -5.96 -15.96
N CYS A 80 -0.29 -7.12 -15.40
CA CYS A 80 -1.20 -8.06 -14.75
C CYS A 80 -1.44 -7.65 -13.28
N ALA A 81 -2.69 -7.71 -12.82
CA ALA A 81 -3.09 -7.22 -11.49
C ALA A 81 -2.64 -5.78 -11.19
N ASN A 82 -2.42 -4.98 -12.24
CA ASN A 82 -2.02 -3.59 -12.12
C ASN A 82 -3.15 -2.75 -11.52
N ASP A 83 -2.78 -1.78 -10.71
CA ASP A 83 -3.72 -0.83 -10.15
C ASP A 83 -3.92 0.35 -11.09
N LEU A 84 -5.16 0.55 -11.53
CA LEU A 84 -5.57 1.69 -12.34
C LEU A 84 -6.52 2.63 -11.57
N ASP A 85 -6.95 2.24 -10.37
CA ASP A 85 -7.78 3.05 -9.47
C ASP A 85 -6.90 3.85 -8.48
N GLY A 86 -5.88 3.20 -7.94
CA GLY A 86 -4.92 3.77 -7.00
C GLY A 86 -5.19 3.39 -5.53
N HIS A 87 -6.39 2.90 -5.18
CA HIS A 87 -6.72 2.50 -3.82
C HIS A 87 -5.82 1.36 -3.31
N GLY A 88 -5.65 0.28 -4.10
CA GLY A 88 -4.83 -0.86 -3.72
C GLY A 88 -3.35 -0.51 -3.55
N THR A 89 -2.82 0.38 -4.38
CA THR A 89 -1.46 0.92 -4.26
C THR A 89 -1.29 1.74 -2.98
N LEU A 90 -2.29 2.58 -2.63
CA LEU A 90 -2.28 3.30 -1.36
C LEU A 90 -2.30 2.33 -0.17
N VAL A 91 -3.18 1.33 -0.17
CA VAL A 91 -3.26 0.31 0.88
C VAL A 91 -1.92 -0.42 1.02
N ALA A 92 -1.35 -0.88 -0.09
CA ALA A 92 -0.06 -1.56 -0.12
C ALA A 92 1.08 -0.66 0.41
N SER A 93 1.06 0.64 0.11
CA SER A 93 2.06 1.60 0.60
C SER A 93 2.03 1.77 2.12
N LEU A 94 0.86 1.65 2.76
CA LEU A 94 0.75 1.71 4.23
C LEU A 94 1.21 0.41 4.90
N VAL A 95 1.08 -0.72 4.21
CA VAL A 95 1.60 -2.00 4.69
C VAL A 95 3.12 -2.03 4.56
N GLY A 96 3.65 -1.82 3.35
CA GLY A 96 5.05 -2.11 3.03
C GLY A 96 5.76 -1.05 2.21
N GLY A 97 5.23 0.16 2.09
CA GLY A 97 5.93 1.27 1.45
C GLY A 97 7.21 1.65 2.20
N LYS A 98 8.25 2.02 1.46
CA LYS A 98 9.55 2.45 1.99
C LYS A 98 9.43 3.62 2.96
N THR A 99 8.59 4.60 2.64
CA THR A 99 8.52 5.87 3.38
C THR A 99 7.47 5.83 4.49
N TRP A 100 6.33 5.17 4.24
CA TRP A 100 5.16 5.23 5.10
C TRP A 100 4.60 3.87 5.53
N GLY A 101 5.26 2.79 5.15
CA GLY A 101 4.83 1.43 5.49
C GLY A 101 5.18 1.05 6.92
N SER A 102 4.31 0.31 7.59
CA SER A 102 4.62 -0.27 8.91
C SER A 102 5.61 -1.44 8.82
N ALA A 103 5.65 -2.14 7.69
CA ALA A 103 6.55 -3.27 7.46
C ALA A 103 7.32 -3.10 6.14
N PRO A 104 8.28 -2.16 6.06
CA PRO A 104 8.95 -1.75 4.82
C PRO A 104 9.86 -2.83 4.21
N GLY A 105 10.02 -4.00 4.83
CA GLY A 105 10.79 -5.13 4.32
C GLY A 105 9.93 -6.27 3.75
N VAL A 106 8.60 -6.18 3.83
CA VAL A 106 7.71 -7.24 3.34
C VAL A 106 7.72 -7.33 1.81
N THR A 107 7.42 -8.53 1.30
CA THR A 107 7.04 -8.76 -0.08
C THR A 107 5.53 -8.60 -0.20
N LEU A 108 5.09 -7.68 -1.06
CA LEU A 108 3.68 -7.39 -1.31
C LEU A 108 3.24 -8.17 -2.55
N HIS A 109 2.15 -8.93 -2.43
CA HIS A 109 1.55 -9.66 -3.54
C HIS A 109 0.28 -8.95 -3.98
N ALA A 110 0.24 -8.52 -5.24
CA ALA A 110 -0.93 -7.87 -5.83
C ALA A 110 -1.97 -8.93 -6.20
N VAL A 111 -3.13 -8.88 -5.53
CA VAL A 111 -4.29 -9.72 -5.83
C VAL A 111 -5.44 -8.78 -6.21
N LYS A 112 -5.65 -8.57 -7.50
CA LYS A 112 -6.68 -7.68 -8.01
C LYS A 112 -8.03 -8.38 -7.99
N VAL A 113 -8.93 -7.90 -7.14
CA VAL A 113 -10.31 -8.41 -7.01
C VAL A 113 -11.36 -7.33 -7.32
N LEU A 114 -10.94 -6.07 -7.36
CA LEU A 114 -11.77 -4.93 -7.76
C LEU A 114 -11.37 -4.48 -9.17
N GLY A 115 -12.36 -4.08 -9.98
CA GLY A 115 -12.12 -3.50 -11.29
C GLY A 115 -11.59 -2.06 -11.19
N ASP A 116 -11.24 -1.47 -12.33
CA ASP A 116 -10.55 -0.17 -12.41
C ASP A 116 -11.39 1.05 -11.98
N GLY A 117 -12.66 0.85 -11.61
CA GLY A 117 -13.51 1.88 -11.03
C GLY A 117 -13.65 1.81 -9.51
N GLY A 118 -12.82 1.00 -8.83
CA GLY A 118 -12.88 0.80 -7.37
C GLY A 118 -14.08 -0.04 -6.90
N PHE A 119 -14.93 -0.49 -7.83
CA PHE A 119 -16.03 -1.40 -7.56
C PHE A 119 -15.66 -2.80 -8.06
N GLY A 120 -15.78 -3.78 -7.17
CA GLY A 120 -15.72 -5.19 -7.53
C GLY A 120 -17.11 -5.67 -7.93
N ASN A 121 -17.20 -6.38 -9.05
CA ASN A 121 -18.34 -7.24 -9.30
C ASN A 121 -18.03 -8.57 -8.58
N MET A 122 -18.24 -8.58 -7.26
CA MET A 122 -18.23 -9.83 -6.53
C MET A 122 -19.44 -10.61 -7.03
N MET A 123 -19.21 -11.71 -7.74
CA MET A 123 -20.30 -12.63 -8.07
C MET A 123 -21.02 -13.09 -6.80
#